data_AF-A0A9C6XCF6-F1
#
_entry.id   AF-A0A9C6XCF6-F1
#
_cell.length_a   1.000
_cell.length_b   1.000
_cell.length_c   1.000
_cell.angle_alpha   90.00
_cell.angle_beta   90.00
_cell.angle_gamma   90.00
#
_symmetry.space_group_name_H-M   'P 1'
#
loop_
_entity.id
_entity.type
_entity.pdbx_description
1 polymer ?
#
loop_
_entity_poly.entity_id
_entity_poly.type
_entity_poly.pdbx_seq_one_letter_code
_entity_poly.pdbx_strand_id
1 'polypeptide(L)'
;QDTSLSPVLNFFPIPVSDECLSSDGRRTGICLNTYECRIQNGKSYGPCALGFGVCCVFTASCGDVIENNVTYFVSPNFPAITRESNSCELEVKKVSPDVSQLRLDFIHFSMGQPNRRTGVCESDTFVIAAGSSRQFSVCGQNSGQHIYFDVEDMTEPITIMMNMSREHTSRLWEIK
;
A
#
# COMPACT_ATOMS: atom_id res chain seq x y z
N GLN A 1 -23.40 -10.94 -50.94
CA GLN A 1 -21.97 -11.28 -51.02
C GLN A 1 -21.40 -10.91 -49.67
N ASP A 2 -21.57 -11.82 -48.69
CA ASP A 2 -21.23 -11.57 -47.30
C ASP A 2 -19.72 -11.69 -47.11
N THR A 3 -19.08 -10.58 -46.78
CA THR A 3 -17.68 -10.54 -46.37
C THR A 3 -17.62 -10.88 -44.89
N SER A 4 -17.51 -12.17 -44.60
CA SER A 4 -17.13 -12.68 -43.28
C SER A 4 -15.72 -12.22 -42.94
N LEU A 5 -15.60 -11.12 -42.19
CA LEU A 5 -14.35 -10.72 -41.54
C LEU A 5 -14.02 -11.76 -40.47
N SER A 6 -12.89 -12.44 -40.65
CA SER A 6 -12.36 -13.40 -39.69
C SER A 6 -12.18 -12.74 -38.31
N PRO A 7 -12.57 -13.41 -37.20
CA PRO A 7 -12.25 -12.90 -35.87
C PRO A 7 -10.72 -12.87 -35.72
N VAL A 8 -10.16 -11.67 -35.55
CA VAL A 8 -8.76 -11.51 -35.18
C VAL A 8 -8.64 -12.00 -33.74
N LEU A 9 -8.01 -13.16 -33.57
CA LEU A 9 -7.55 -13.62 -32.26
C LEU A 9 -6.49 -12.64 -31.77
N ASN A 10 -6.87 -11.79 -30.81
CA ASN A 10 -5.93 -10.92 -30.14
C ASN A 10 -5.09 -11.77 -29.18
N PHE A 11 -3.91 -12.20 -29.62
CA PHE A 11 -2.98 -13.03 -28.84
C PHE A 11 -2.30 -12.27 -27.70
N PHE A 12 -2.53 -10.96 -27.60
CA PHE A 12 -2.15 -10.17 -26.45
C PHE A 12 -3.38 -10.06 -25.55
N PRO A 13 -3.52 -10.90 -24.51
CA PRO A 13 -4.53 -10.64 -23.49
C PRO A 13 -4.32 -9.21 -23.01
N ILE A 14 -5.41 -8.44 -22.98
CA ILE A 14 -5.44 -7.17 -22.25
C ILE A 14 -4.89 -7.51 -20.86
N PRO A 15 -3.86 -6.80 -20.35
CA PRO A 15 -3.28 -7.13 -19.05
C PRO A 15 -4.31 -6.82 -17.99
N VAL A 16 -5.17 -7.80 -17.69
CA VAL A 16 -5.90 -7.83 -16.44
C VAL A 16 -4.86 -8.28 -15.44
N SER A 17 -4.31 -7.32 -14.71
CA SER A 17 -3.34 -7.60 -13.66
C SER A 17 -4.09 -8.31 -12.52
N ASP A 18 -4.24 -9.62 -12.63
CA ASP A 18 -4.99 -10.40 -11.64
C ASP A 18 -4.23 -10.38 -10.30
N GLU A 19 -4.94 -10.04 -9.23
CA GLU A 19 -4.42 -10.23 -7.87
C GLU A 19 -4.20 -11.73 -7.64
N CYS A 20 -3.05 -12.07 -7.05
CA CYS A 20 -2.67 -13.43 -6.71
C CYS A 20 -2.42 -13.53 -5.22
N LEU A 21 -2.68 -14.70 -4.63
CA LEU A 21 -2.27 -14.99 -3.26
C LEU A 21 -0.82 -15.45 -3.26
N SER A 22 0.01 -14.84 -2.42
CA SER A 22 1.38 -15.31 -2.18
C SER A 22 1.39 -16.76 -1.71
N SER A 23 2.44 -17.49 -2.08
CA SER A 23 2.63 -18.90 -1.69
C SER A 23 2.76 -19.13 -0.17
N ASP A 24 3.12 -18.10 0.60
CA ASP A 24 3.12 -18.15 2.07
C ASP A 24 1.75 -17.81 2.69
N GLY A 25 0.77 -17.41 1.87
CA GLY A 25 -0.59 -17.06 2.27
C GLY A 25 -0.71 -15.76 3.09
N ARG A 26 0.37 -14.98 3.20
CA ARG A 26 0.39 -13.78 4.06
C ARG A 26 -0.07 -12.52 3.35
N ARG A 27 0.26 -12.40 2.06
CA ARG A 27 0.00 -11.21 1.25
C ARG A 27 -0.66 -11.55 -0.08
N THR A 28 -1.34 -10.58 -0.66
CA THR A 28 -1.76 -10.61 -2.06
C THR A 28 -0.74 -9.83 -2.87
N GLY A 29 -0.43 -10.29 -4.07
CA GLY A 29 0.40 -9.58 -5.03
C GLY A 29 -0.33 -9.37 -6.34
N ILE A 30 0.39 -8.89 -7.32
CA ILE A 30 -0.05 -8.79 -8.71
C ILE A 30 0.64 -9.89 -9.51
N CYS A 31 -0.12 -10.63 -10.32
CA CYS A 31 0.48 -11.61 -11.21
C CYS A 31 1.22 -10.90 -12.35
N LEU A 32 2.55 -10.92 -12.29
CA LEU A 32 3.43 -10.28 -13.27
C LEU A 32 4.41 -11.28 -13.85
N ASN A 33 5.02 -10.95 -14.98
CA ASN A 33 6.19 -11.72 -15.40
C ASN A 33 7.36 -11.48 -14.42
N THR A 34 8.31 -12.43 -14.38
CA THR A 34 9.43 -12.38 -13.40
C THR A 34 10.30 -11.13 -13.57
N TYR A 35 10.43 -10.64 -14.80
CA TYR A 35 11.29 -9.51 -15.12
C TYR A 35 10.65 -8.17 -14.73
N GLU A 36 9.36 -7.98 -15.04
CA GLU A 36 8.53 -6.84 -14.64
C GLU A 36 8.48 -6.70 -13.12
N CYS A 37 8.20 -7.81 -12.42
CA CYS A 37 8.18 -7.81 -10.96
C CYS A 37 9.49 -7.29 -10.37
N ARG A 38 10.63 -7.73 -10.94
CA ARG A 38 11.95 -7.31 -10.49
C ARG A 38 12.26 -5.86 -10.81
N ILE A 39 11.90 -5.37 -12.01
CA ILE A 39 12.13 -3.98 -12.42
C ILE A 39 11.32 -3.01 -11.55
N GLN A 40 10.11 -3.40 -11.16
CA GLN A 40 9.24 -2.60 -10.30
C GLN A 40 9.60 -2.75 -8.80
N ASN A 41 10.77 -3.31 -8.47
CA ASN A 41 11.24 -3.56 -7.10
C ASN A 41 10.30 -4.44 -6.25
N GLY A 42 9.47 -5.25 -6.89
CA GLY A 42 8.65 -6.24 -6.22
C GLY A 42 9.43 -7.52 -5.92
N LYS A 43 8.85 -8.35 -5.05
CA LYS A 43 9.39 -9.67 -4.69
C LYS A 43 8.46 -10.77 -5.19
N SER A 44 9.04 -11.82 -5.76
CA SER A 44 8.32 -13.01 -6.21
C SER A 44 7.95 -13.91 -5.03
N TYR A 45 6.66 -14.23 -4.90
CA TYR A 45 6.10 -15.12 -3.88
C TYR A 45 5.35 -16.31 -4.51
N GLY A 46 5.99 -17.00 -5.45
CA GLY A 46 5.46 -18.22 -6.06
C GLY A 46 4.84 -18.00 -7.44
N PRO A 47 4.44 -19.07 -8.13
CA PRO A 47 3.94 -19.00 -9.50
C PRO A 47 2.48 -18.53 -9.55
N CYS A 48 2.11 -17.83 -10.61
CA CYS A 48 0.74 -17.47 -10.97
C CYS A 48 0.49 -17.73 -12.46
N ALA A 49 -0.75 -17.58 -12.93
CA ALA A 49 -1.14 -17.82 -14.33
C ALA A 49 -0.60 -19.17 -14.86
N LEU A 50 -0.86 -20.28 -14.16
CA LEU A 50 -0.39 -21.63 -14.53
C LEU A 50 1.15 -21.75 -14.69
N GLY A 51 1.91 -20.87 -14.05
CA GLY A 51 3.39 -20.88 -14.10
C GLY A 51 4.00 -19.95 -15.15
N PHE A 52 3.18 -19.19 -15.89
CA PHE A 52 3.68 -18.18 -16.83
C PHE A 52 4.12 -16.88 -16.14
N GLY A 53 3.68 -16.66 -14.89
CA GLY A 53 4.04 -15.48 -14.11
C GLY A 53 4.44 -15.83 -12.67
N VAL A 54 4.80 -14.79 -11.94
CA VAL A 54 5.07 -14.84 -10.50
C VAL A 54 4.13 -13.92 -9.75
N CYS A 55 3.74 -14.33 -8.54
CA CYS A 55 2.97 -13.48 -7.66
C CYS A 55 3.88 -12.39 -7.07
N CYS A 56 3.79 -11.18 -7.63
CA CYS A 56 4.67 -10.07 -7.28
C CYS A 56 4.09 -9.25 -6.14
N VAL A 57 4.79 -9.20 -5.01
CA VAL A 57 4.37 -8.42 -3.85
C VAL A 57 5.28 -7.20 -3.69
N PHE A 58 4.67 -6.03 -3.62
CA PHE A 58 5.36 -4.77 -3.38
C PHE A 58 5.33 -4.44 -1.90
N THR A 59 6.48 -4.05 -1.34
CA THR A 59 6.61 -3.63 0.05
C THR A 59 7.40 -2.33 0.08
N ALA A 60 6.93 -1.36 0.83
CA ALA A 60 7.60 -0.08 1.03
C ALA A 60 7.74 0.20 2.54
N SER A 61 8.77 0.94 2.91
CA SER A 61 9.00 1.40 4.29
C SER A 61 9.32 2.89 4.30
N CYS A 62 9.82 3.38 5.43
CA CYS A 62 10.10 4.80 5.63
C CYS A 62 11.12 5.33 4.61
N GLY A 63 10.78 6.44 3.96
CA GLY A 63 11.59 7.10 2.93
C GLY A 63 11.36 6.58 1.51
N ASP A 64 10.54 5.54 1.33
CA ASP A 64 10.25 4.99 0.02
C ASP A 64 9.12 5.75 -0.70
N VAL A 65 9.00 5.50 -2.00
CA VAL A 65 7.93 5.99 -2.86
C VAL A 65 7.12 4.79 -3.36
N ILE A 66 5.81 4.81 -3.14
CA ILE A 66 4.88 3.84 -3.70
C ILE A 66 4.43 4.33 -5.07
N GLU A 67 4.68 3.51 -6.10
CA GLU A 67 4.26 3.78 -7.49
C GLU A 67 3.36 2.68 -8.07
N ASN A 68 3.17 1.57 -7.33
CA ASN A 68 2.42 0.40 -7.78
C ASN A 68 1.15 0.19 -6.93
N ASN A 69 0.11 -0.34 -7.57
CA ASN A 69 -1.10 -0.77 -6.87
C ASN A 69 -0.78 -1.97 -5.96
N VAL A 70 -1.55 -2.16 -4.88
CA VAL A 70 -1.39 -3.30 -3.94
C VAL A 70 0.03 -3.33 -3.34
N THR A 71 0.41 -2.25 -2.65
CA THR A 71 1.73 -2.13 -1.99
C THR A 71 1.59 -2.11 -0.48
N TYR A 72 2.41 -2.90 0.20
CA TYR A 72 2.38 -3.00 1.66
C TYR A 72 3.35 -2.00 2.30
N PHE A 73 2.81 -0.98 2.95
CA PHE A 73 3.59 -0.09 3.80
C PHE A 73 3.81 -0.73 5.17
N VAL A 74 5.07 -1.06 5.46
CA VAL A 74 5.47 -1.80 6.67
C VAL A 74 6.40 -0.98 7.55
N SER A 75 6.31 -1.21 8.86
CA SER A 75 7.24 -0.60 9.81
C SER A 75 8.68 -1.03 9.55
N PRO A 76 9.68 -0.19 9.87
CA PRO A 76 11.08 -0.61 9.84
C PRO A 76 11.27 -1.91 10.61
N ASN A 77 12.01 -2.85 10.03
CA ASN A 77 12.30 -4.17 10.58
C ASN A 77 11.09 -5.10 10.77
N PHE A 78 9.94 -4.81 10.12
CA PHE A 78 8.77 -5.70 10.14
C PHE A 78 9.18 -7.16 9.80
N PRO A 79 8.70 -8.18 10.54
CA PRO A 79 7.62 -8.15 11.54
C PRO A 79 8.05 -7.83 12.98
N ALA A 80 9.28 -7.37 13.20
CA ALA A 80 9.71 -6.93 14.52
C ALA A 80 9.07 -5.59 14.90
N ILE A 81 8.91 -5.38 16.20
CA ILE A 81 8.36 -4.14 16.78
C ILE A 81 9.38 -3.01 16.61
N THR A 82 8.93 -1.87 16.09
CA THR A 82 9.73 -0.65 15.98
C THR A 82 9.68 0.14 17.29
N ARG A 83 10.86 0.53 17.79
CA ARG A 83 11.06 1.34 19.01
C ARG A 83 11.59 2.75 18.71
N GLU A 84 11.67 3.09 17.44
CA GLU A 84 12.19 4.38 16.99
C GLU A 84 11.22 5.51 17.34
N SER A 85 11.75 6.72 17.53
CA SER A 85 11.00 7.91 17.93
C SER A 85 11.15 9.06 16.91
N ASN A 86 11.31 8.70 15.64
CA ASN A 86 11.44 9.57 14.47
C ASN A 86 10.11 9.67 13.72
N SER A 87 10.01 10.63 12.81
CA SER A 87 8.96 10.63 11.80
C SER A 87 9.36 9.68 10.67
N CYS A 88 8.43 8.84 10.24
CA CYS A 88 8.57 7.97 9.09
C CYS A 88 7.61 8.45 8.00
N GLU A 89 8.18 8.95 6.91
CA GLU A 89 7.43 9.50 5.77
C GLU A 89 7.45 8.50 4.61
N LEU A 90 6.37 8.47 3.84
CA LEU A 90 6.20 7.64 2.65
C LEU A 90 5.43 8.46 1.61
N GLU A 91 5.95 8.52 0.39
CA GLU A 91 5.27 9.20 -0.72
C GLU A 91 4.43 8.17 -1.50
N VAL A 92 3.20 8.53 -1.86
CA VAL A 92 2.32 7.71 -2.69
C VAL A 92 2.04 8.46 -3.98
N LYS A 93 2.46 7.86 -5.10
CA LYS A 93 2.14 8.33 -6.44
C LYS A 93 0.94 7.57 -6.98
N LYS A 94 0.04 8.31 -7.62
CA LYS A 94 -1.12 7.72 -8.29
C LYS A 94 -0.62 6.85 -9.45
N VAL A 95 -1.08 5.60 -9.50
CA VAL A 95 -0.79 4.66 -10.61
C VAL A 95 -1.33 5.16 -11.96
N SER A 96 -2.38 5.99 -11.92
CA SER A 96 -2.96 6.68 -13.07
C SER A 96 -3.56 8.01 -12.61
N PRO A 97 -3.55 9.07 -13.44
CA PRO A 97 -4.23 10.32 -13.15
C PRO A 97 -5.74 10.14 -12.85
N ASP A 98 -6.37 9.13 -13.43
CA ASP A 98 -7.81 8.86 -13.31
C ASP A 98 -8.23 8.27 -11.95
N VAL A 99 -7.27 7.92 -11.08
CA VAL A 99 -7.57 7.39 -9.74
C VAL A 99 -8.18 8.49 -8.88
N SER A 100 -9.40 8.32 -8.37
CA SER A 100 -10.04 9.30 -7.48
C SER A 100 -9.91 8.94 -6.00
N GLN A 101 -9.72 7.66 -5.66
CA GLN A 101 -9.69 7.23 -4.27
C GLN A 101 -8.59 6.21 -4.01
N LEU A 102 -7.96 6.34 -2.85
CA LEU A 102 -7.09 5.32 -2.27
C LEU A 102 -7.85 4.58 -1.18
N ARG A 103 -7.78 3.25 -1.22
CA ARG A 103 -8.22 2.41 -0.12
C ARG A 103 -6.99 2.01 0.68
N LEU A 104 -7.02 2.26 1.99
CA LEU A 104 -5.97 1.82 2.90
C LEU A 104 -6.56 0.78 3.84
N ASP A 105 -6.02 -0.44 3.80
CA ASP A 105 -6.42 -1.53 4.68
C ASP A 105 -5.36 -1.70 5.79
N PHE A 106 -5.74 -1.44 7.03
CA PHE A 106 -4.89 -1.59 8.21
C PHE A 106 -4.84 -3.06 8.63
N ILE A 107 -4.02 -3.88 7.97
CA ILE A 107 -3.90 -5.33 8.28
C ILE A 107 -3.41 -5.51 9.71
N HIS A 108 -2.27 -4.90 10.01
CA HIS A 108 -1.76 -4.75 11.36
C HIS A 108 -1.51 -3.26 11.60
N PHE A 109 -2.06 -2.73 12.69
CA PHE A 109 -1.84 -1.35 13.05
C PHE A 109 -1.95 -1.19 14.55
N SER A 110 -0.80 -0.94 15.16
CA SER A 110 -0.64 -0.71 16.60
C SER A 110 0.36 0.41 16.83
N MET A 111 -0.12 1.51 17.40
CA MET A 111 0.69 2.65 17.82
C MET A 111 0.29 3.14 19.22
N GLY A 112 0.95 4.20 19.70
CA GLY A 112 0.57 4.93 20.91
C GLY A 112 -0.93 5.25 20.95
N GLN A 113 -1.53 5.05 22.12
CA GLN A 113 -2.95 5.27 22.35
C GLN A 113 -3.25 6.77 22.42
N PRO A 114 -4.47 7.21 22.04
CA PRO A 114 -4.88 8.59 22.25
C PRO A 114 -4.89 8.92 23.75
N ASN A 115 -4.78 10.22 24.05
CA ASN A 115 -4.91 10.71 25.40
C ASN A 115 -6.28 10.31 25.98
N ARG A 116 -6.27 9.61 27.12
CA ARG A 116 -7.49 9.03 27.71
C ARG A 116 -8.56 10.05 28.11
N ARG A 117 -8.19 11.32 28.29
CA ARG A 117 -9.12 12.39 28.69
C ARG A 117 -9.65 13.17 27.49
N THR A 118 -8.79 13.46 26.51
CA THR A 118 -9.14 14.31 25.37
C THR A 118 -9.52 13.52 24.12
N GLY A 119 -9.11 12.24 24.02
CA GLY A 119 -9.25 11.42 22.82
C GLY A 119 -8.30 11.80 21.68
N VAL A 120 -7.39 12.76 21.92
CA VAL A 120 -6.48 13.29 20.90
C VAL A 120 -5.19 12.48 20.85
N CYS A 121 -4.68 12.27 19.64
CA CYS A 121 -3.40 11.62 19.38
C CYS A 121 -2.25 12.62 19.57
N GLU A 122 -1.80 12.79 20.81
CA GLU A 122 -0.74 13.76 21.17
C GLU A 122 0.68 13.17 21.02
N SER A 123 0.82 11.85 21.16
CA SER A 123 2.12 11.15 21.19
C SER A 123 2.47 10.56 19.82
N ASP A 124 1.72 9.55 19.39
CA ASP A 124 1.93 8.90 18.10
C ASP A 124 0.76 9.22 17.16
N THR A 125 1.04 9.55 15.90
CA THR A 125 0.01 9.84 14.89
C THR A 125 0.34 9.22 13.56
N PHE A 126 -0.63 8.53 12.98
CA PHE A 126 -0.66 8.24 11.54
C PHE A 126 -1.38 9.39 10.89
N VAL A 127 -0.81 9.89 9.80
CA VAL A 127 -1.37 10.97 8.99
C VAL A 127 -1.27 10.56 7.53
N ILE A 128 -2.36 10.68 6.79
CA ILE A 128 -2.35 10.71 5.33
C ILE A 128 -2.78 12.10 4.88
N ALA A 129 -2.03 12.70 3.97
CA ALA A 129 -2.28 14.02 3.45
C ALA A 129 -2.14 14.05 1.92
N ALA A 130 -2.99 14.82 1.25
CA ALA A 130 -2.85 15.19 -0.16
C ALA A 130 -2.86 16.72 -0.25
N GLY A 131 -1.70 17.31 -0.50
CA GLY A 131 -1.52 18.76 -0.43
C GLY A 131 -1.83 19.34 0.95
N SER A 132 -2.27 20.60 0.99
CA SER A 132 -2.49 21.36 2.23
C SER A 132 -3.92 21.28 2.79
N SER A 133 -4.89 20.77 2.02
CA SER A 133 -6.32 20.88 2.33
C SER A 133 -7.00 19.57 2.72
N ARG A 134 -6.44 18.41 2.32
CA ARG A 134 -7.02 17.09 2.63
C ARG A 134 -6.06 16.30 3.50
N GLN A 135 -6.44 16.07 4.74
CA GLN A 135 -5.67 15.30 5.71
C GLN A 135 -6.61 14.44 6.55
N PHE A 136 -6.17 13.21 6.84
CA PHE A 136 -6.79 12.33 7.82
C PHE A 136 -5.73 11.85 8.81
N SER A 137 -6.10 11.73 10.09
CA SER A 137 -5.17 11.26 11.13
C SER A 137 -5.83 10.32 12.12
N VAL A 138 -5.09 9.29 12.54
CA VAL A 138 -5.54 8.32 13.56
C VAL A 138 -4.36 7.80 14.39
N CYS A 139 -4.63 7.24 15.57
CA CYS A 139 -3.64 6.55 16.40
C CYS A 139 -4.28 5.37 17.14
N GLY A 140 -3.53 4.71 18.02
CA GLY A 140 -4.00 3.55 18.78
C GLY A 140 -4.02 2.26 17.96
N GLN A 141 -5.09 1.47 18.13
CA GLN A 141 -5.23 0.13 17.54
C GLN A 141 -6.34 0.10 16.50
N ASN A 142 -5.98 -0.10 15.23
CA ASN A 142 -6.92 -0.08 14.10
C ASN A 142 -6.79 -1.30 13.17
N SER A 143 -6.18 -2.38 13.67
CA SER A 143 -6.01 -3.62 12.90
C SER A 143 -7.37 -4.17 12.43
N GLY A 144 -7.44 -4.59 11.17
CA GLY A 144 -8.66 -5.09 10.51
C GLY A 144 -9.62 -4.01 10.00
N GLN A 145 -9.29 -2.72 10.16
CA GLN A 145 -10.09 -1.62 9.64
C GLN A 145 -9.56 -1.15 8.28
N HIS A 146 -10.35 -0.31 7.61
CA HIS A 146 -9.95 0.34 6.36
C HIS A 146 -10.53 1.74 6.26
N ILE A 147 -9.89 2.57 5.45
CA ILE A 147 -10.39 3.90 5.09
C ILE A 147 -10.35 4.09 3.57
N TYR A 148 -11.23 4.95 3.07
CA TYR A 148 -11.15 5.49 1.73
C TYR A 148 -10.69 6.94 1.83
N PHE A 149 -9.63 7.29 1.13
CA PHE A 149 -9.06 8.62 1.09
C PHE A 149 -9.17 9.19 -0.32
N ASP A 150 -9.84 10.34 -0.42
CA ASP A 150 -10.13 10.99 -1.70
C ASP A 150 -8.92 11.81 -2.21
N VAL A 151 -8.53 11.49 -3.44
CA VAL A 151 -7.38 12.04 -4.17
C VAL A 151 -7.79 12.53 -5.57
N GLU A 152 -9.09 12.75 -5.79
CA GLU A 152 -9.62 13.36 -7.00
C GLU A 152 -9.06 14.77 -7.19
N ASP A 153 -8.67 15.08 -8.43
CA ASP A 153 -8.07 16.37 -8.85
C ASP A 153 -6.80 16.80 -8.09
N MET A 154 -6.13 15.87 -7.40
CA MET A 154 -4.90 16.18 -6.69
C MET A 154 -3.68 16.05 -7.60
N THR A 155 -2.94 17.16 -7.75
CA THR A 155 -1.64 17.24 -8.43
C THR A 155 -0.46 17.17 -7.46
N GLU A 156 -0.70 17.46 -6.19
CA GLU A 156 0.31 17.41 -5.12
C GLU A 156 0.60 15.96 -4.71
N PRO A 157 1.82 15.65 -4.23
CA PRO A 157 2.17 14.32 -3.76
C PRO A 157 1.31 13.94 -2.55
N ILE A 158 0.83 12.69 -2.54
CA ILE A 158 0.12 12.12 -1.40
C ILE A 158 1.19 11.60 -0.45
N THR A 159 1.15 12.03 0.81
CA THR A 159 2.14 11.65 1.82
C THR A 159 1.47 10.92 2.96
N ILE A 160 2.11 9.83 3.39
CA ILE A 160 1.76 9.11 4.60
C ILE A 160 2.88 9.34 5.60
N MET A 161 2.54 9.82 6.79
CA MET A 161 3.47 10.10 7.87
C MET A 161 3.08 9.34 9.13
N MET A 162 4.05 8.63 9.69
CA MET A 162 4.00 8.00 11.00
C MET A 162 4.87 8.84 11.95
N ASN A 163 4.24 9.69 12.75
CA ASN A 163 4.95 10.45 13.78
C ASN A 163 4.99 9.62 15.06
N MET A 164 6.19 9.36 15.56
CA MET A 164 6.42 8.49 16.71
C MET A 164 7.10 9.27 17.83
N SER A 165 6.51 9.27 19.02
CA SER A 165 7.09 9.89 20.21
C SER A 165 8.07 8.97 20.95
N ARG A 166 8.68 9.45 22.03
CA ARG A 166 9.50 8.62 22.93
C ARG A 166 8.69 7.90 24.01
N GLU A 167 7.43 8.28 24.22
CA GLU A 167 6.61 7.77 25.34
C GLU A 167 6.12 6.35 25.11
N HIS A 168 5.88 6.01 23.84
CA HIS A 168 5.59 4.66 23.41
C HIS A 168 6.79 4.11 22.64
N THR A 169 7.01 2.80 22.68
CA THR A 169 8.08 2.15 21.91
C THR A 169 7.63 0.83 21.30
N SER A 170 6.39 0.40 21.52
CA SER A 170 5.87 -0.82 20.94
C SER A 170 4.95 -0.50 19.77
N ARG A 171 5.53 -0.34 18.58
CA ARG A 171 4.79 -0.02 17.36
C ARG A 171 4.97 -1.10 16.30
N LEU A 172 3.89 -1.39 15.60
CA LEU A 172 3.88 -2.32 14.48
C LEU A 172 2.79 -1.89 13.52
N TRP A 173 3.14 -1.75 12.25
CA TRP A 173 2.15 -1.52 11.20
C TRP A 173 2.48 -2.29 9.93
N GLU A 174 1.42 -2.70 9.26
CA GLU A 174 1.35 -3.24 7.92
C GLU A 174 0.04 -2.75 7.32
N ILE A 175 0.15 -1.84 6.37
CA ILE A 175 -0.98 -1.21 5.68
C ILE A 175 -0.89 -1.60 4.21
N LYS A 176 -1.97 -2.10 3.63
CA LYS A 176 -2.10 -2.37 2.19
C LYS A 176 -2.79 -1.19 1.51
#